data_AF-A0A2A5RK96-F1
#
_entry.id   AF-A0A2A5RK96-F1
#
_cell.length_a   1.000
_cell.length_b   1.000
_cell.length_c   1.000
_cell.angle_alpha   90.00
_cell.angle_beta   90.00
_cell.angle_gamma   90.00
#
_symmetry.space_group_name_H-M   'P 1'
#
loop_
_entity.id
_entity.type
_entity.pdbx_description
1 polymer ?
#
loop_
_entity_poly.entity_id
_entity_poly.type
_entity_poly.pdbx_seq_one_letter_code
_entity_poly.pdbx_strand_id
1 'polypeptide(L)'
;MGFVLVISLGLFIVTQNSQITHAQTAAFNQVNSAMINAMNVGNTKLALHDEQITTDTLSKIMTENGKNSTSFGTMINLMKQNDEELSAMMSSQANLSAMSNAMHQRKLRNATRDFRNATNSMYILMKNKNLKHSKWFKQMSALMNKNEQNLTSMMAFEHMMTKITPSTNQKTNLKMPSSMMTQGTSLSMMGGER
;
A
#
# COMPACT_ATOMS: atom_id res chain seq x y z
N MET A 1 72.77 19.58 -23.16
CA MET A 1 71.40 19.36 -23.66
C MET A 1 71.03 17.91 -23.38
N GLY A 2 70.30 17.63 -22.30
CA GLY A 2 69.94 16.27 -21.89
C GLY A 2 68.49 16.21 -21.37
N PHE A 3 67.60 15.75 -22.24
CA PHE A 3 66.27 15.16 -22.07
C PHE A 3 65.50 15.29 -20.73
N VAL A 4 64.55 16.22 -20.73
CA VAL A 4 63.07 16.06 -20.64
C VAL A 4 62.46 14.85 -19.90
N LEU A 5 61.66 15.23 -18.90
CA LEU A 5 60.43 14.65 -18.30
C LEU A 5 60.48 13.30 -17.54
N VAL A 6 60.41 13.42 -16.21
CA VAL A 6 59.86 12.40 -15.31
C VAL A 6 58.83 13.05 -14.37
N ILE A 7 57.64 13.43 -14.87
CA ILE A 7 56.48 13.80 -14.00
C ILE A 7 55.12 13.41 -14.63
N SER A 8 55.02 12.37 -15.47
CA SER A 8 53.74 12.01 -16.11
C SER A 8 52.98 10.85 -15.46
N LEU A 9 53.64 9.94 -14.72
CA LEU A 9 52.97 8.74 -14.20
C LEU A 9 52.04 9.03 -13.00
N GLY A 10 52.40 9.94 -12.10
CA GLY A 10 51.57 10.31 -10.94
C GLY A 10 50.32 11.13 -11.31
N LEU A 11 50.45 12.06 -12.26
CA LEU A 11 49.32 12.88 -12.73
C LEU A 11 48.32 12.06 -13.57
N PHE A 12 48.79 11.04 -14.31
CA PHE A 12 47.94 10.20 -15.16
C PHE A 12 47.07 9.23 -14.36
N ILE A 13 47.54 8.76 -13.19
CA ILE A 13 46.76 7.90 -12.29
C ILE A 13 45.69 8.72 -11.54
N VAL A 14 46.02 9.94 -11.11
CA VAL A 14 45.06 10.82 -10.41
C VAL A 14 43.96 11.30 -11.36
N THR A 15 44.27 11.60 -12.62
CA THR A 15 43.28 12.06 -13.61
C THR A 15 42.37 10.94 -14.12
N GLN A 16 42.84 9.69 -14.20
CA GLN A 16 41.97 8.56 -14.54
C GLN A 16 40.96 8.25 -13.43
N ASN A 17 41.37 8.27 -12.16
CA ASN A 17 40.44 8.04 -11.05
C ASN A 17 39.34 9.12 -10.95
N SER A 18 39.66 10.39 -11.22
CA SER A 18 38.63 11.45 -11.20
C SER A 18 37.65 11.34 -12.37
N GLN A 19 38.13 10.97 -13.56
CA GLN A 19 37.27 10.77 -14.75
C GLN A 19 36.36 9.54 -14.62
N ILE A 20 36.88 8.43 -14.08
CA ILE A 20 36.10 7.22 -13.81
C ILE A 20 35.00 7.51 -12.78
N THR A 21 35.30 8.26 -11.72
CA THR A 21 34.32 8.65 -10.69
C THR A 21 33.20 9.54 -11.26
N HIS A 22 33.52 10.47 -12.17
CA HIS A 22 32.53 11.33 -12.82
C HIS A 22 31.62 10.59 -13.80
N ALA A 23 32.19 9.74 -14.67
CA ALA A 23 31.42 8.97 -15.64
C ALA A 23 30.45 7.99 -14.96
N GLN A 24 30.90 7.33 -13.90
CA GLN A 24 30.08 6.44 -13.09
C GLN A 24 28.96 7.17 -12.34
N THR A 25 29.26 8.34 -11.76
CA THR A 25 28.25 9.19 -11.11
C THR A 25 27.20 9.67 -12.12
N ALA A 26 27.61 10.02 -13.33
CA ALA A 26 26.70 10.40 -14.41
C ALA A 26 25.80 9.23 -14.82
N ALA A 27 26.36 8.02 -14.96
CA ALA A 27 25.60 6.81 -15.26
C ALA A 27 24.55 6.50 -14.18
N PHE A 28 24.93 6.56 -12.90
CA PHE A 28 23.99 6.42 -11.79
C PHE A 28 22.86 7.46 -11.87
N ASN A 29 23.20 8.74 -12.03
CA ASN A 29 22.21 9.82 -12.09
C ASN A 29 21.27 9.67 -13.29
N GLN A 30 21.75 9.19 -14.42
CA GLN A 30 20.95 8.98 -15.62
C GLN A 30 19.90 7.89 -15.41
N VAL A 31 20.30 6.71 -14.90
CA VAL A 31 19.36 5.61 -14.64
C VAL A 31 18.41 5.96 -13.49
N ASN A 32 18.91 6.59 -12.44
CA ASN A 32 18.09 7.09 -11.33
C ASN A 32 17.01 8.08 -11.82
N SER A 33 17.36 8.97 -12.75
CA SER A 33 16.39 9.89 -13.35
C SER A 33 15.36 9.17 -14.22
N ALA A 34 15.75 8.12 -14.95
CA ALA A 34 14.84 7.29 -15.72
C ALA A 34 13.81 6.59 -14.82
N MET A 35 14.28 6.01 -13.70
CA MET A 35 13.42 5.40 -12.69
C MET A 35 12.42 6.42 -12.11
N ILE A 36 12.87 7.61 -11.71
CA ILE A 36 11.98 8.67 -11.19
C ILE A 36 10.94 9.08 -12.24
N ASN A 37 11.33 9.16 -13.51
CA ASN A 37 10.40 9.45 -14.61
C ASN A 37 9.37 8.34 -14.80
N ALA A 38 9.79 7.08 -14.72
CA ALA A 38 8.90 5.92 -14.76
C ALA A 38 7.89 5.94 -13.59
N MET A 39 8.36 6.25 -12.38
CA MET A 39 7.49 6.44 -11.20
C MET A 39 6.51 7.60 -11.41
N ASN A 40 6.96 8.73 -11.95
CA ASN A 40 6.13 9.91 -12.19
C ASN A 40 4.94 9.64 -13.11
N VAL A 41 5.14 8.81 -14.13
CA VAL A 41 4.09 8.40 -15.08
C VAL A 41 3.33 7.15 -14.62
N GLY A 42 3.75 6.52 -13.53
CA GLY A 42 3.10 5.33 -12.97
C GLY A 42 3.47 4.01 -13.63
N ASN A 43 4.56 3.96 -14.40
CA ASN A 43 5.05 2.74 -15.02
C ASN A 43 5.91 1.96 -14.03
N THR A 44 5.27 1.27 -13.09
CA THR A 44 5.96 0.52 -12.01
C THR A 44 6.84 -0.60 -12.53
N LYS A 45 6.48 -1.24 -13.64
CA LYS A 45 7.32 -2.28 -14.28
C LYS A 45 8.64 -1.71 -14.79
N LEU A 46 8.60 -0.56 -15.46
CA LEU A 46 9.81 0.12 -15.91
C LEU A 46 10.60 0.67 -14.72
N ALA A 47 9.93 1.22 -13.71
CA ALA A 47 10.59 1.70 -12.51
C ALA A 47 11.37 0.58 -11.78
N LEU A 48 10.79 -0.62 -11.63
CA LEU A 48 11.48 -1.80 -11.05
C LEU A 48 12.68 -2.23 -11.89
N HIS A 49 12.54 -2.23 -13.21
CA HIS A 49 13.64 -2.55 -14.12
C HIS A 49 14.79 -1.54 -13.95
N ASP A 50 14.47 -0.25 -13.92
CA ASP A 50 15.46 0.81 -13.79
C ASP A 50 16.07 0.87 -12.38
N GLU A 51 15.31 0.50 -11.34
CA GLU A 51 15.80 0.30 -9.97
C GLU A 51 16.87 -0.79 -9.93
N GLN A 52 16.62 -1.92 -10.59
CA GLN A 52 17.58 -3.02 -10.67
C GLN A 52 18.86 -2.58 -11.38
N ILE A 53 18.75 -1.87 -12.51
CA ILE A 53 19.92 -1.32 -13.23
C ILE A 53 20.66 -0.30 -12.35
N THR A 54 19.93 0.54 -11.60
CA THR A 54 20.54 1.54 -10.73
C THR A 54 21.30 0.86 -9.58
N THR A 55 20.74 -0.22 -9.02
CA THR A 55 21.38 -1.05 -8.00
C THR A 55 22.65 -1.72 -8.52
N ASP A 56 22.60 -2.33 -9.71
CA ASP A 56 23.75 -2.96 -10.36
C ASP A 56 24.85 -1.92 -10.65
N THR A 57 24.45 -0.74 -11.11
CA THR A 57 25.36 0.38 -11.36
C THR A 57 26.03 0.82 -10.06
N LEU A 58 25.27 1.01 -8.98
CA LEU A 58 25.81 1.35 -7.67
C LEU A 58 26.77 0.27 -7.14
N SER A 59 26.45 -1.01 -7.36
CA SER A 59 27.32 -2.13 -6.97
C SER A 59 28.66 -2.12 -7.73
N LYS A 60 28.66 -1.81 -9.03
CA LYS A 60 29.89 -1.68 -9.81
C LYS A 60 30.76 -0.52 -9.31
N ILE A 61 30.13 0.61 -8.96
CA ILE A 61 30.81 1.76 -8.36
C ILE A 61 31.45 1.38 -7.02
N MET A 62 30.74 0.59 -6.19
CA MET A 62 31.25 0.09 -4.91
C MET A 62 32.53 -0.74 -5.07
N THR A 63 32.60 -1.57 -6.09
CA THR A 63 33.73 -2.48 -6.32
C THR A 63 34.95 -1.77 -6.93
N GLU A 64 34.74 -0.69 -7.69
CA GLU A 64 35.81 -0.05 -8.47
C GLU A 64 36.47 1.15 -7.77
N ASN A 65 35.76 1.92 -6.91
CA ASN A 65 36.25 3.25 -6.46
C ASN A 65 36.39 3.47 -4.95
N GLY A 66 36.25 2.42 -4.13
CA GLY A 66 36.43 2.52 -2.68
C GLY A 66 35.28 3.28 -1.98
N LYS A 67 34.77 2.68 -0.90
CA LYS A 67 33.53 3.06 -0.18
C LYS A 67 33.52 4.44 0.51
N ASN A 68 34.52 5.30 0.30
CA ASN A 68 34.86 6.42 1.18
C ASN A 68 34.62 7.83 0.59
N SER A 69 33.71 7.99 -0.37
CA SER A 69 33.33 9.31 -0.89
C SER A 69 31.96 9.76 -0.37
N THR A 70 31.82 11.06 -0.08
CA THR A 70 30.54 11.69 0.31
C THR A 70 29.46 11.52 -0.78
N SER A 71 29.87 11.47 -2.05
CA SER A 71 28.96 11.21 -3.18
C SER A 71 28.35 9.81 -3.12
N PHE A 72 29.11 8.81 -2.68
CA PHE A 72 28.63 7.43 -2.53
C PHE A 72 27.57 7.30 -1.43
N GLY A 73 27.78 7.91 -0.27
CA GLY A 73 26.77 7.96 0.79
C GLY A 73 25.45 8.61 0.33
N THR A 74 25.56 9.62 -0.53
CA THR A 74 24.40 10.27 -1.16
C THR A 74 23.66 9.33 -2.11
N MET A 75 24.38 8.57 -2.94
CA MET A 75 23.78 7.59 -3.88
C MET A 75 23.05 6.46 -3.14
N ILE A 76 23.61 5.91 -2.06
CA ILE A 76 22.93 4.90 -1.24
C ILE A 76 21.63 5.46 -0.66
N ASN A 77 21.67 6.68 -0.12
CA ASN A 77 20.48 7.30 0.48
C ASN A 77 19.40 7.55 -0.57
N LEU A 78 19.77 7.98 -1.77
CA LEU A 78 18.84 8.12 -2.89
C LEU A 78 18.21 6.78 -3.25
N MET A 79 19.01 5.72 -3.39
CA MET A 79 18.50 4.37 -3.68
C MET A 79 17.49 3.90 -2.64
N LYS A 80 17.79 4.07 -1.35
CA LYS A 80 16.85 3.70 -0.28
C LYS A 80 15.55 4.48 -0.34
N GLN A 81 15.61 5.79 -0.61
CA GLN A 81 14.42 6.62 -0.78
C GLN A 81 13.58 6.15 -1.96
N ASN A 82 14.21 5.86 -3.09
CA ASN A 82 13.50 5.38 -4.27
C ASN A 82 12.87 4.00 -4.08
N ASP A 83 13.54 3.07 -3.38
CA ASP A 83 12.98 1.76 -3.03
C ASP A 83 11.76 1.91 -2.10
N GLU A 84 11.87 2.72 -1.04
CA GLU A 84 10.75 3.04 -0.17
C GLU A 84 9.56 3.65 -0.94
N GLU A 85 9.83 4.52 -1.91
CA GLU A 85 8.82 5.16 -2.75
C GLU A 85 8.17 4.17 -3.73
N LEU A 86 8.96 3.39 -4.44
CA LEU A 86 8.44 2.39 -5.38
C LEU A 86 7.60 1.34 -4.66
N SER A 87 8.07 0.88 -3.49
CA SER A 87 7.33 0.00 -2.60
C SER A 87 6.01 0.62 -2.14
N ALA A 88 6.01 1.89 -1.73
CA ALA A 88 4.80 2.60 -1.35
C ALA A 88 3.82 2.78 -2.53
N MET A 89 4.31 3.05 -3.74
CA MET A 89 3.48 3.12 -4.95
C MET A 89 2.77 1.78 -5.22
N MET A 90 3.54 0.69 -5.23
CA MET A 90 3.00 -0.66 -5.46
C MET A 90 2.03 -1.08 -4.37
N SER A 91 2.35 -0.80 -3.11
CA SER A 91 1.49 -1.07 -1.96
C SER A 91 0.17 -0.30 -2.04
N SER A 92 0.20 0.99 -2.38
CA SER A 92 -1.02 1.79 -2.59
C SER A 92 -1.90 1.18 -3.68
N GLN A 93 -1.30 0.83 -4.82
CA GLN A 93 -2.01 0.23 -5.95
C GLN A 93 -2.64 -1.13 -5.59
N ALA A 94 -1.91 -2.00 -4.90
CA ALA A 94 -2.39 -3.30 -4.46
C ALA A 94 -3.56 -3.16 -3.47
N ASN A 95 -3.42 -2.28 -2.47
CA ASN A 95 -4.45 -2.04 -1.47
C ASN A 95 -5.73 -1.44 -2.08
N LEU A 96 -5.63 -0.55 -3.07
CA LEU A 96 -6.81 -0.02 -3.75
C LEU A 96 -7.51 -1.05 -4.63
N SER A 97 -6.75 -1.95 -5.25
CA SER A 97 -7.31 -3.11 -5.95
C SER A 97 -8.05 -4.05 -4.98
N ALA A 98 -7.42 -4.38 -3.85
CA ALA A 98 -8.01 -5.20 -2.79
C ALA A 98 -9.28 -4.56 -2.21
N MET A 99 -9.24 -3.26 -1.95
CA MET A 99 -10.40 -2.47 -1.51
C MET A 99 -11.54 -2.56 -2.52
N SER A 100 -11.26 -2.35 -3.80
CA SER A 100 -12.27 -2.45 -4.86
C SER A 100 -12.92 -3.83 -4.87
N ASN A 101 -12.13 -4.90 -4.81
CA ASN A 101 -12.64 -6.27 -4.74
C ASN A 101 -13.48 -6.51 -3.47
N ALA A 102 -13.03 -6.02 -2.31
CA ALA A 102 -13.76 -6.13 -1.06
C ALA A 102 -15.10 -5.39 -1.09
N MET A 103 -15.16 -4.21 -1.72
CA MET A 103 -16.43 -3.48 -1.95
C MET A 103 -17.38 -4.27 -2.86
N HIS A 104 -16.88 -4.87 -3.96
CA HIS A 104 -17.70 -5.72 -4.82
C HIS A 104 -18.26 -6.93 -4.07
N GLN A 105 -17.48 -7.50 -3.14
CA GLN A 105 -17.90 -8.60 -2.27
C GLN A 105 -18.72 -8.15 -1.05
N ARG A 106 -19.04 -6.85 -0.91
CA ARG A 106 -19.70 -6.24 0.26
C ARG A 106 -19.01 -6.52 1.60
N LYS A 107 -17.69 -6.74 1.59
CA LYS A 107 -16.88 -6.95 2.78
C LYS A 107 -16.37 -5.60 3.32
N LEU A 108 -17.26 -4.80 3.90
CA LEU A 108 -16.94 -3.41 4.28
C LEU A 108 -15.78 -3.27 5.27
N ARG A 109 -15.62 -4.21 6.21
CA ARG A 109 -14.48 -4.23 7.13
C ARG A 109 -13.14 -4.38 6.39
N ASN A 110 -13.09 -5.26 5.39
CA ASN A 110 -11.89 -5.46 4.59
C ASN A 110 -11.61 -4.23 3.73
N ALA A 111 -12.64 -3.70 3.05
CA ALA A 111 -12.50 -2.49 2.24
C ALA A 111 -12.00 -1.29 3.06
N THR A 112 -12.48 -1.12 4.29
CA THR A 112 -12.03 -0.05 5.20
C THR A 112 -10.57 -0.23 5.62
N ARG A 113 -10.17 -1.46 5.95
CA ARG A 113 -8.77 -1.77 6.30
C ARG A 113 -7.85 -1.50 5.12
N ASP A 114 -8.22 -1.96 3.93
CA ASP A 114 -7.40 -1.85 2.73
C ASP A 114 -7.31 -0.38 2.28
N PHE A 115 -8.37 0.41 2.42
CA PHE A 115 -8.33 1.88 2.23
C PHE A 115 -7.35 2.57 3.18
N ARG A 116 -7.34 2.20 4.46
CA ARG A 116 -6.38 2.74 5.45
C ARG A 116 -4.95 2.39 5.07
N ASN A 117 -4.70 1.16 4.65
CA ASN A 117 -3.38 0.73 4.21
C ASN A 117 -2.91 1.51 2.97
N ALA A 118 -3.79 1.72 1.97
CA ALA A 118 -3.49 2.55 0.82
C ALA A 118 -3.15 4.00 1.21
N THR A 119 -3.88 4.55 2.17
CA THR A 119 -3.65 5.91 2.70
C THR A 119 -2.28 6.03 3.36
N ASN A 120 -1.88 5.05 4.17
CA ASN A 120 -0.56 5.03 4.80
C ASN A 120 0.57 5.01 3.76
N SER A 121 0.42 4.22 2.70
CA SER A 121 1.39 4.18 1.60
C SER A 121 1.44 5.52 0.83
N MET A 122 0.29 6.13 0.56
CA MET A 122 0.24 7.45 -0.09
C MET A 122 0.82 8.58 0.76
N TYR A 123 0.77 8.46 2.09
CA TYR A 123 1.41 9.42 3.00
C TYR A 123 2.94 9.44 2.87
N ILE A 124 3.57 8.27 2.63
CA ILE A 124 5.01 8.18 2.34
C ILE A 124 5.32 8.99 1.07
N LEU A 125 4.53 8.77 0.02
CA LEU A 125 4.70 9.43 -1.28
C LEU A 125 4.45 10.94 -1.23
N MET A 126 3.54 11.40 -0.37
CA MET A 126 3.25 12.83 -0.19
C MET A 126 4.44 13.61 0.38
N LYS A 127 5.30 12.96 1.17
CA LYS A 127 6.51 13.58 1.72
C LYS A 127 7.59 13.79 0.65
N ASN A 128 7.55 13.03 -0.44
CA ASN A 128 8.53 13.16 -1.51
C ASN A 128 8.18 14.34 -2.43
N LYS A 129 9.16 15.24 -2.66
CA LYS A 129 8.96 16.44 -3.48
C LYS A 129 8.83 16.16 -4.98
N ASN A 130 9.44 15.08 -5.47
CA ASN A 130 9.44 14.69 -6.88
C ASN A 130 8.13 13.99 -7.27
N LEU A 131 7.55 13.18 -6.38
CA LEU A 131 6.39 12.34 -6.66
C LEU A 131 5.05 12.94 -6.25
N LYS A 132 4.99 13.81 -5.23
CA LYS A 132 3.72 14.41 -4.75
C LYS A 132 2.95 15.23 -5.80
N HIS A 133 3.64 15.69 -6.84
CA HIS A 133 3.03 16.44 -7.95
C HIS A 133 2.95 15.63 -9.24
N SER A 134 3.37 14.37 -9.21
CA SER A 134 3.38 13.47 -10.35
C SER A 134 1.97 13.22 -10.88
N LYS A 135 1.90 12.84 -12.15
CA LYS A 135 0.63 12.44 -12.79
C LYS A 135 0.03 11.24 -12.07
N TRP A 136 0.87 10.25 -11.75
CA TRP A 136 0.44 9.06 -11.03
C TRP A 136 -0.15 9.41 -9.65
N PHE A 137 0.51 10.25 -8.86
CA PHE A 137 0.04 10.61 -7.52
C PHE A 137 -1.33 11.33 -7.57
N LYS A 138 -1.50 12.26 -8.52
CA LYS A 138 -2.77 12.96 -8.74
C LYS A 138 -3.89 11.99 -9.11
N GLN A 139 -3.63 11.06 -10.03
CA GLN A 139 -4.59 10.05 -10.44
C GLN A 139 -4.97 9.13 -9.28
N MET A 140 -3.98 8.69 -8.50
CA MET A 140 -4.21 7.81 -7.37
C MET A 140 -4.98 8.49 -6.24
N SER A 141 -4.67 9.76 -5.96
CA SER A 141 -5.41 10.57 -4.99
C SER A 141 -6.87 10.76 -5.40
N ALA A 142 -7.13 11.02 -6.69
CA ALA A 142 -8.50 11.12 -7.20
C ALA A 142 -9.27 9.81 -7.09
N LEU A 143 -8.61 8.67 -7.40
CA LEU A 143 -9.20 7.34 -7.25
C LEU A 143 -9.52 7.04 -5.78
N MET A 144 -8.62 7.39 -4.86
CA MET A 144 -8.84 7.25 -3.42
C MET A 144 -10.06 8.03 -2.95
N ASN A 145 -10.17 9.30 -3.32
CA ASN A 145 -11.33 10.13 -2.95
C ASN A 145 -12.65 9.53 -3.46
N LYS A 146 -12.67 9.00 -4.70
CA LYS A 146 -13.85 8.32 -5.25
C LYS A 146 -14.19 7.05 -4.46
N ASN A 147 -13.18 6.25 -4.13
CA ASN A 147 -13.37 5.01 -3.39
C ASN A 147 -13.82 5.27 -1.95
N GLU A 148 -13.35 6.35 -1.31
CA GLU A 148 -13.80 6.78 0.02
C GLU A 148 -15.28 7.17 0.02
N GLN A 149 -15.71 7.94 -0.97
CA GLN A 149 -17.13 8.32 -1.14
C GLN A 149 -18.04 7.10 -1.31
N ASN A 150 -17.60 6.14 -2.13
CA ASN A 150 -18.31 4.88 -2.35
C ASN A 150 -18.40 4.06 -1.06
N LEU A 151 -17.27 3.88 -0.35
CA LEU A 151 -17.23 3.14 0.90
C LEU A 151 -18.14 3.77 1.96
N THR A 152 -18.11 5.10 2.09
CA THR A 152 -18.96 5.85 3.02
C THR A 152 -20.44 5.63 2.71
N SER A 153 -20.82 5.69 1.43
CA SER A 153 -22.20 5.45 0.99
C SER A 153 -22.67 4.03 1.29
N MET A 154 -21.80 3.03 1.07
CA MET A 154 -22.10 1.63 1.39
C MET A 154 -22.27 1.40 2.90
N MET A 155 -21.41 1.99 3.73
CA MET A 155 -21.52 1.90 5.19
C MET A 155 -22.81 2.55 5.71
N ALA A 156 -23.19 3.70 5.15
CA ALA A 156 -24.45 4.35 5.49
C ALA A 156 -25.66 3.47 5.13
N PHE A 157 -25.64 2.84 3.96
CA PHE A 157 -26.70 1.92 3.55
C PHE A 157 -26.80 0.68 4.45
N GLU A 158 -25.68 0.02 4.80
CA GLU A 158 -25.70 -1.11 5.74
C GLU A 158 -26.26 -0.69 7.11
N HIS A 159 -25.90 0.50 7.59
CA HIS A 159 -26.43 1.01 8.85
C HIS A 159 -27.94 1.29 8.81
N MET A 160 -28.48 1.71 7.65
CA MET A 160 -29.92 1.84 7.46
C MET A 160 -30.61 0.46 7.43
N MET A 161 -30.08 -0.50 6.68
CA MET A 161 -30.66 -1.84 6.55
C MET A 161 -30.69 -2.62 7.87
N THR A 162 -29.67 -2.45 8.70
CA THR A 162 -29.61 -3.06 10.06
C THR A 162 -30.61 -2.42 11.04
N LYS A 163 -31.04 -1.17 10.82
CA LYS A 163 -32.13 -0.55 11.60
C LYS A 163 -33.52 -0.96 11.13
N ILE A 164 -33.67 -1.37 9.87
CA ILE A 164 -34.95 -1.75 9.26
C ILE A 164 -35.26 -3.25 9.47
N THR A 165 -34.26 -4.08 9.80
CA THR A 165 -34.49 -5.48 10.16
C THR A 165 -35.09 -5.55 11.58
N PRO A 166 -36.36 -5.95 11.77
CA PRO A 166 -36.91 -6.13 13.11
C PRO A 166 -36.12 -7.25 13.80
N SER A 167 -35.76 -7.04 15.06
CA SER A 167 -35.20 -8.08 15.91
C SER A 167 -36.21 -9.22 16.05
N THR A 168 -36.06 -10.27 15.25
CA THR A 168 -36.84 -11.52 15.36
C THR A 168 -36.36 -12.36 16.55
N ASN A 169 -36.22 -11.74 17.72
CA ASN A 169 -35.86 -12.41 18.97
C ASN A 169 -36.63 -11.86 20.18
N GLN A 170 -37.88 -11.44 19.99
CA GLN A 170 -38.84 -11.54 21.08
C GLN A 170 -39.36 -12.98 21.13
N LYS A 171 -38.70 -13.83 21.93
CA LYS A 171 -39.38 -14.96 22.57
C LYS A 171 -40.55 -14.37 23.35
N THR A 172 -41.74 -14.44 22.78
CA THR A 172 -42.97 -14.14 23.48
C THR A 172 -43.11 -15.15 24.61
N ASN A 173 -42.72 -14.75 25.82
CA ASN A 173 -43.17 -15.41 27.04
C ASN A 173 -44.65 -15.04 27.25
N LEU A 174 -45.52 -15.59 26.40
CA LEU A 174 -46.96 -15.61 26.63
C LEU A 174 -47.20 -16.56 27.80
N LYS A 175 -47.12 -16.01 29.00
CA LYS A 175 -47.67 -16.62 30.21
C LYS A 175 -49.18 -16.68 29.99
N MET A 176 -49.68 -17.81 29.50
CA MET A 176 -51.12 -18.06 29.44
C MET A 176 -51.67 -18.02 30.87
N PRO A 177 -52.76 -17.28 31.14
CA PRO A 177 -53.43 -17.37 32.43
C PRO A 177 -54.03 -18.77 32.58
N SER A 178 -53.53 -19.54 33.55
CA SER A 178 -54.09 -20.80 33.99
C SER A 178 -55.42 -20.57 34.72
N SER A 179 -56.50 -20.42 33.98
CA SER A 179 -57.84 -20.60 34.53
C SER A 179 -58.83 -20.84 33.39
N MET A 180 -59.11 -22.12 33.10
CA MET A 180 -60.39 -22.66 32.61
C MET A 180 -60.15 -24.02 31.92
N MET A 181 -60.04 -25.07 32.72
CA MET A 181 -60.16 -26.49 32.40
C MET A 181 -60.15 -27.18 33.79
N THR A 182 -61.09 -27.99 34.28
CA THR A 182 -62.26 -28.67 33.72
C THR A 182 -63.03 -29.18 34.96
N GLN A 183 -64.31 -28.87 35.13
CA GLN A 183 -65.20 -29.67 35.98
C GLN A 183 -66.33 -30.19 35.11
N GLY A 184 -66.26 -31.47 34.80
CA GLY A 184 -67.17 -32.17 33.91
C GLY A 184 -66.67 -33.59 33.73
N THR A 185 -66.65 -34.35 34.81
CA THR A 185 -66.45 -35.80 34.76
C THR A 185 -67.78 -36.45 35.11
N SER A 186 -68.28 -37.22 34.14
CA SER A 186 -69.54 -37.95 34.15
C SER A 186 -69.73 -38.85 35.37
N LEU A 187 -71.01 -38.93 35.77
CA LEU A 187 -71.66 -40.08 36.37
C LEU A 187 -71.19 -41.40 35.77
N SER A 188 -70.89 -42.39 36.62
CA SER A 188 -71.36 -43.78 36.48
C SER A 188 -71.13 -44.60 37.76
N MET A 189 -72.26 -44.97 38.38
CA MET A 189 -72.58 -46.27 38.98
C MET A 189 -71.62 -46.92 40.01
N MET A 190 -72.05 -46.94 41.27
CA MET A 190 -72.00 -48.15 42.11
C MET A 190 -73.02 -48.00 43.26
N GLY A 191 -74.14 -48.71 43.14
CA GLY A 191 -75.18 -48.77 44.18
C GLY A 191 -75.75 -50.18 44.18
N GLY A 192 -75.19 -51.02 45.04
CA GLY A 192 -75.65 -52.38 45.31
C GLY A 192 -75.29 -52.77 46.74
N GLU A 193 -76.31 -53.30 47.43
CA GLU A 193 -76.27 -54.05 48.69
C GLU A 193 -76.35 -53.26 50.01
N ARG A 194 -77.59 -53.09 50.49
CA ARG A 194 -78.15 -53.93 51.56
C ARG A 194 -79.67 -53.96 51.51
#